data_AF-A0A5D2X034-F1
#
_entry.id   AF-A0A5D2X034-F1
#
_cell.length_a   1.000
_cell.length_b   1.000
_cell.length_c   1.000
_cell.angle_alpha   90.00
_cell.angle_beta   90.00
_cell.angle_gamma   90.00
#
_symmetry.space_group_name_H-M   'P 1'
#
loop_
_entity.id
_entity.type
_entity.pdbx_description
1 polymer ?
#
loop_
_entity_poly.entity_id
_entity_poly.type
_entity_poly.pdbx_seq_one_letter_code
_entity_poly.pdbx_strand_id
1 'polypeptide(L)'
;MAAKRLLSNSFSDQADEPKEKRTRPTPSFTSVIGEAVMDKCLGTALEPILRRLVHEEVERSLRARIRSFSRSPSLRIQAPQPSTLELIFPKALTVPVFTGGKIVDDESNQLRVILVDTRGNQTVPVLFPSPFKVDIVVLDGDFPSDGKNWSNEEFDRYIVKERTGKRPLLAGELVVTVRDGVGLIENLEFTDNSSWIRSRKFRIGAKVAGGSCQGVRIREAMTEAFVVKDHRGELYKKHHPPTLGDEVWRLEKIGKDGVFHKRLASEGVHTVQDFLKMWVVDHAKLRTILGHAMSEKMWNVIIKHAKTCVMGNKHYVFRGPDYKVLLNPICQLVNAEINGSIYTTHNLSDINRAYLENLVRKAYENWCSLEEIEGISDEIGLLTQENVTQAIIPVINNRWWDHLNTKGI
;
A
#
# COMPACT_ATOMS: atom_id res chain seq x y z
N MET A 1 3.14 62.20 -43.49
CA MET A 1 3.62 63.37 -42.71
C MET A 1 4.60 62.83 -41.68
N ALA A 2 5.89 63.20 -41.72
CA ALA A 2 6.47 64.36 -41.02
C ALA A 2 6.24 64.23 -39.49
N ALA A 3 7.24 63.80 -38.69
CA ALA A 3 8.38 64.58 -38.16
C ALA A 3 7.96 65.49 -36.98
N LYS A 4 8.77 65.78 -35.94
CA LYS A 4 10.25 65.86 -35.86
C LYS A 4 10.73 66.03 -34.38
N ARG A 5 11.78 65.30 -33.92
CA ARG A 5 12.77 65.71 -32.85
C ARG A 5 12.22 65.93 -31.40
N LEU A 6 12.97 65.95 -30.27
CA LEU A 6 14.38 65.72 -29.82
C LEU A 6 14.33 65.39 -28.27
N LEU A 7 15.32 65.41 -27.33
CA LEU A 7 16.75 65.79 -27.21
C LEU A 7 17.43 64.98 -26.05
N SER A 8 18.63 64.42 -26.29
CA SER A 8 19.83 64.26 -25.41
C SER A 8 19.81 63.92 -23.89
N ASN A 9 20.49 62.82 -23.51
CA ASN A 9 21.70 62.71 -22.63
C ASN A 9 22.02 61.21 -22.40
N SER A 10 23.23 60.62 -22.51
CA SER A 10 24.58 60.91 -21.93
C SER A 10 24.65 60.54 -20.44
N PHE A 11 25.54 59.67 -19.91
CA PHE A 11 26.77 58.96 -20.36
C PHE A 11 26.70 57.43 -19.95
N SER A 12 27.69 56.52 -20.03
CA SER A 12 29.16 56.52 -20.27
C SER A 12 29.68 55.18 -20.83
N ASP A 13 30.86 55.18 -21.48
CA ASP A 13 31.46 54.04 -22.19
C ASP A 13 32.45 53.15 -21.41
N GLN A 14 32.65 51.92 -21.91
CA GLN A 14 33.94 51.23 -22.11
C GLN A 14 33.68 50.09 -23.13
N ALA A 15 34.22 50.04 -24.35
CA ALA A 15 35.61 50.15 -24.85
C ALA A 15 36.44 48.86 -24.57
N ASP A 16 37.07 48.20 -25.56
CA ASP A 16 37.09 48.44 -27.02
C ASP A 16 37.58 47.19 -27.81
N GLU A 17 37.12 46.96 -29.05
CA GLU A 17 37.84 46.15 -30.07
C GLU A 17 37.22 46.22 -31.50
N PRO A 18 38.01 46.55 -32.56
CA PRO A 18 37.68 46.38 -33.99
C PRO A 18 38.48 45.21 -34.65
N LYS A 19 37.89 44.34 -35.49
CA LYS A 19 37.45 44.54 -36.91
C LYS A 19 38.62 44.82 -37.90
N GLU A 20 38.67 44.33 -39.15
CA GLU A 20 37.63 43.80 -40.05
C GLU A 20 38.17 43.13 -41.36
N LYS A 21 37.36 42.25 -42.01
CA LYS A 21 37.37 41.89 -43.48
C LYS A 21 38.65 41.18 -44.02
N ARG A 22 38.72 40.59 -45.24
CA ARG A 22 37.89 40.61 -46.48
C ARG A 22 37.88 39.23 -47.21
N THR A 23 37.23 39.13 -48.39
CA THR A 23 36.81 37.87 -49.08
C THR A 23 37.76 37.29 -50.15
N ARG A 24 37.51 36.02 -50.54
CA ARG A 24 38.24 35.14 -51.51
C ARG A 24 38.05 35.53 -53.00
N PRO A 25 38.81 34.93 -53.96
CA PRO A 25 38.28 33.79 -54.74
C PRO A 25 39.31 32.68 -55.13
N THR A 26 38.89 31.70 -55.94
CA THR A 26 39.57 30.44 -56.41
C THR A 26 38.94 29.95 -57.72
N PRO A 27 39.43 28.92 -58.47
CA PRO A 27 40.80 28.36 -58.67
C PRO A 27 41.15 28.10 -60.18
N SER A 28 42.35 27.60 -60.51
CA SER A 28 42.61 26.75 -61.72
C SER A 28 43.97 25.98 -61.64
N PHE A 29 44.45 25.38 -62.75
CA PHE A 29 45.34 24.20 -62.78
C PHE A 29 46.78 24.40 -63.32
N THR A 30 47.69 23.56 -62.81
CA THR A 30 48.92 22.98 -63.45
C THR A 30 49.92 23.86 -64.20
N SER A 31 51.14 23.97 -63.67
CA SER A 31 52.43 23.58 -64.31
C SER A 31 53.63 24.09 -63.47
N VAL A 32 54.79 23.46 -63.25
CA VAL A 32 55.30 22.07 -63.13
C VAL A 32 56.83 22.14 -63.37
N ILE A 33 57.60 21.40 -62.57
CA ILE A 33 59.07 21.17 -62.67
C ILE A 33 60.01 22.35 -62.34
N GLY A 34 60.99 22.06 -61.47
CA GLY A 34 62.11 22.93 -61.11
C GLY A 34 62.89 22.37 -59.92
N GLU A 35 62.18 22.03 -58.84
CA GLU A 35 62.76 21.70 -57.52
C GLU A 35 62.40 20.27 -57.04
N ALA A 36 62.40 19.30 -57.96
CA ALA A 36 61.82 17.97 -57.74
C ALA A 36 62.83 16.80 -57.89
N VAL A 37 64.04 16.93 -57.33
CA VAL A 37 65.10 15.90 -57.45
C VAL A 37 65.70 15.44 -56.11
N MET A 38 65.94 16.32 -55.13
CA MET A 38 66.65 15.93 -53.89
C MET A 38 65.73 15.36 -52.78
N ASP A 39 64.51 15.86 -52.63
CA ASP A 39 63.68 15.56 -51.45
C ASP A 39 63.03 14.17 -51.46
N LYS A 40 62.89 13.53 -52.64
CA LYS A 40 62.19 12.24 -52.77
C LYS A 40 63.05 10.99 -52.55
N CYS A 41 64.37 11.10 -52.70
CA CYS A 41 65.28 9.95 -52.67
C CYS A 41 65.63 9.50 -51.25
N LEU A 42 65.74 10.41 -50.28
CA LEU A 42 66.10 10.05 -48.90
C LEU A 42 64.94 9.43 -48.13
N GLY A 43 63.73 10.01 -48.23
CA GLY A 43 62.54 9.48 -47.54
C GLY A 43 62.18 8.07 -47.98
N THR A 44 62.14 7.81 -49.30
CA THR A 44 61.72 6.51 -49.84
C THR A 44 62.76 5.40 -49.68
N ALA A 45 64.06 5.73 -49.62
CA ALA A 45 65.12 4.74 -49.38
C ALA A 45 65.25 4.34 -47.91
N LEU A 46 64.96 5.25 -46.97
CA LEU A 46 65.07 5.00 -45.53
C LEU A 46 63.80 4.42 -44.90
N GLU A 47 62.60 4.68 -45.47
CA GLU A 47 61.33 4.16 -44.95
C GLU A 47 61.32 2.63 -44.73
N PRO A 48 61.81 1.77 -45.66
CA PRO A 48 61.78 0.32 -45.47
C PRO A 48 62.72 -0.14 -44.34
N ILE A 49 63.86 0.54 -44.19
CA ILE A 49 64.87 0.25 -43.17
C ILE A 49 64.33 0.66 -41.79
N LEU A 50 63.77 1.88 -41.70
CA LEU A 50 63.16 2.39 -40.47
C LEU A 50 61.93 1.58 -40.04
N ARG A 51 61.02 1.24 -40.97
CA ARG A 51 59.89 0.34 -40.70
C ARG A 51 60.35 -1.00 -40.15
N ARG A 52 61.39 -1.60 -40.75
CA ARG A 52 61.93 -2.88 -40.31
C ARG A 52 62.59 -2.78 -38.92
N LEU A 53 63.43 -1.77 -38.69
CA LEU A 53 64.08 -1.56 -37.38
C LEU A 53 63.06 -1.29 -36.27
N VAL A 54 62.06 -0.43 -36.52
CA VAL A 54 60.96 -0.18 -35.58
C VAL A 54 60.15 -1.44 -35.33
N HIS A 55 59.83 -2.23 -36.37
CA HIS A 55 59.11 -3.50 -36.19
C HIS A 55 59.93 -4.50 -35.36
N GLU A 56 61.23 -4.67 -35.65
CA GLU A 56 62.11 -5.56 -34.89
C GLU A 56 62.34 -5.09 -33.44
N GLU A 57 62.36 -3.78 -33.19
CA GLU A 57 62.49 -3.20 -31.84
C GLU A 57 61.19 -3.32 -31.03
N VAL A 58 60.04 -3.08 -31.65
CA VAL A 58 58.72 -3.32 -31.04
C VAL A 58 58.53 -4.81 -30.76
N GLU A 59 58.90 -5.70 -31.68
CA GLU A 59 58.91 -7.15 -31.48
C GLU A 59 59.80 -7.58 -30.31
N ARG A 60 61.03 -7.07 -30.22
CA ARG A 60 61.96 -7.38 -29.12
C ARG A 60 61.46 -6.82 -27.79
N SER A 61 60.94 -5.59 -27.78
CA SER A 61 60.32 -4.95 -26.61
C SER A 61 59.08 -5.72 -26.12
N LEU A 62 58.23 -6.17 -27.05
CA LEU A 62 57.02 -6.95 -26.75
C LEU A 62 57.39 -8.33 -26.21
N ARG A 63 58.33 -9.05 -26.85
CA ARG A 63 58.80 -10.36 -26.36
C ARG A 63 59.52 -10.27 -25.02
N ALA A 64 60.28 -9.21 -24.75
CA ALA A 64 60.86 -8.94 -23.44
C ALA A 64 59.76 -8.70 -22.38
N ARG A 65 58.78 -7.84 -22.69
CA ARG A 65 57.66 -7.53 -21.78
C ARG A 65 56.77 -8.75 -21.50
N ILE A 66 56.48 -9.57 -22.51
CA ILE A 66 55.75 -10.84 -22.36
C ILE A 66 56.52 -11.79 -21.44
N ARG A 67 57.85 -11.92 -21.60
CA ARG A 67 58.68 -12.76 -20.71
C ARG A 67 58.69 -12.26 -19.26
N SER A 68 58.66 -10.95 -19.01
CA SER A 68 58.58 -10.41 -17.65
C SER A 68 57.25 -10.69 -16.92
N PHE A 69 56.15 -10.98 -17.63
CA PHE A 69 54.90 -11.39 -16.98
C PHE A 69 54.87 -12.86 -16.51
N SER A 70 55.87 -13.67 -16.89
CA SER A 70 55.89 -15.13 -16.62
C SER A 70 56.37 -15.53 -15.21
N ARG A 71 56.56 -14.58 -14.28
CA ARG A 71 57.12 -14.90 -12.94
C ARG A 71 56.53 -14.14 -11.75
N SER A 72 55.31 -13.59 -11.89
CA SER A 72 54.49 -13.21 -10.73
C SER A 72 53.68 -14.42 -10.25
N PRO A 73 53.49 -14.63 -8.92
CA PRO A 73 52.51 -15.60 -8.44
C PRO A 73 51.13 -15.19 -8.97
N SER A 74 50.35 -16.17 -9.43
CA SER A 74 49.23 -15.90 -10.33
C SER A 74 48.15 -15.01 -9.69
N LEU A 75 48.01 -13.79 -10.21
CA LEU A 75 46.72 -13.09 -10.23
C LEU A 75 45.78 -13.85 -11.17
N ARG A 76 45.31 -15.01 -10.71
CA ARG A 76 44.09 -15.62 -11.25
C ARG A 76 42.97 -14.61 -10.98
N ILE A 77 42.55 -13.92 -12.03
CA ILE A 77 41.19 -13.38 -12.08
C ILE A 77 40.28 -14.61 -12.10
N GLN A 78 39.99 -15.14 -10.92
CA GLN A 78 38.84 -16.02 -10.75
C GLN A 78 37.64 -15.16 -11.11
N ALA A 79 36.81 -15.62 -12.04
CA ALA A 79 35.43 -15.13 -12.09
C ALA A 79 34.87 -15.26 -10.66
N PRO A 80 34.25 -14.23 -10.07
CA PRO A 80 33.86 -14.26 -8.66
C PRO A 80 33.05 -15.52 -8.39
N GLN A 81 33.59 -16.44 -7.59
CA GLN A 81 32.88 -17.68 -7.28
C GLN A 81 31.52 -17.31 -6.70
N PRO A 82 30.42 -17.95 -7.13
CA PRO A 82 29.11 -17.67 -6.58
C PRO A 82 29.20 -17.87 -5.06
N SER A 83 28.86 -16.83 -4.31
CA SER A 83 28.94 -16.83 -2.85
C SER A 83 28.05 -17.94 -2.33
N THR A 84 28.66 -18.98 -1.75
CA THR A 84 27.88 -20.09 -1.22
C THR A 84 27.14 -19.73 0.05
N LEU A 85 27.43 -18.57 0.66
CA LEU A 85 26.68 -18.04 1.79
C LEU A 85 25.69 -16.98 1.30
N GLU A 86 24.43 -17.11 1.70
CA GLU A 86 23.40 -16.10 1.46
C GLU A 86 22.58 -15.81 2.71
N LEU A 87 22.14 -14.56 2.82
CA LEU A 87 21.13 -14.14 3.80
C LEU A 87 19.74 -14.48 3.23
N ILE A 88 18.85 -15.00 4.07
CA ILE A 88 17.43 -15.19 3.72
C ILE A 88 16.50 -14.67 4.82
N PHE A 89 15.32 -14.22 4.40
CA PHE A 89 14.13 -14.13 5.26
C PHE A 89 13.42 -15.49 5.18
N PRO A 90 13.41 -16.31 6.25
CA PRO A 90 12.94 -17.70 6.19
C PRO A 90 11.42 -17.87 6.36
N LYS A 91 10.67 -16.76 6.35
CA LYS A 91 9.22 -16.66 6.56
C LYS A 91 8.64 -15.51 5.74
N ALA A 92 7.34 -15.53 5.49
CA ALA A 92 6.64 -14.41 4.87
C ALA A 92 6.39 -13.28 5.89
N LEU A 93 6.03 -12.10 5.38
CA LEU A 93 5.53 -10.99 6.19
C LEU A 93 4.02 -11.11 6.37
N THR A 94 3.50 -10.74 7.54
CA THR A 94 2.05 -10.50 7.69
C THR A 94 1.63 -9.34 6.78
N VAL A 95 0.57 -9.55 5.99
CA VAL A 95 0.01 -8.56 5.05
C VAL A 95 -1.50 -8.39 5.28
N PRO A 96 -2.08 -7.19 5.09
CA PRO A 96 -1.45 -5.96 4.57
C PRO A 96 -0.60 -5.21 5.61
N VAL A 97 0.50 -4.61 5.16
CA VAL A 97 1.33 -3.69 5.97
C VAL A 97 0.78 -2.27 5.87
N PHE A 98 0.76 -1.53 6.98
CA PHE A 98 0.38 -0.11 7.05
C PHE A 98 1.54 0.76 7.54
N THR A 99 1.57 2.04 7.13
CA THR A 99 2.58 3.02 7.56
C THR A 99 2.54 3.27 9.07
N GLY A 100 3.67 3.19 9.77
CA GLY A 100 3.73 3.30 11.24
C GLY A 100 3.16 2.07 11.98
N GLY A 101 2.81 1.01 11.27
CA GLY A 101 2.61 -0.31 11.86
C GLY A 101 3.94 -1.07 11.90
N LYS A 102 4.20 -1.80 13.00
CA LYS A 102 5.36 -2.68 13.12
C LYS A 102 5.24 -3.84 12.14
N ILE A 103 6.32 -4.14 11.43
CA ILE A 103 6.37 -5.24 10.46
C ILE A 103 6.73 -6.53 11.21
N VAL A 104 5.93 -7.57 11.02
CA VAL A 104 6.07 -8.88 11.70
C VAL A 104 5.97 -10.03 10.69
N ASP A 105 6.44 -11.21 11.10
CA ASP A 105 6.33 -12.42 10.30
C ASP A 105 4.88 -12.97 10.23
N ASP A 106 4.68 -14.01 9.43
CA ASP A 106 3.40 -14.70 9.23
C ASP A 106 2.81 -15.35 10.51
N GLU A 107 3.64 -15.63 11.52
CA GLU A 107 3.23 -16.08 12.86
C GLU A 107 3.23 -14.92 13.90
N SER A 108 3.27 -13.66 13.44
CA SER A 108 3.28 -12.43 14.26
C SER A 108 4.53 -12.21 15.15
N ASN A 109 5.67 -12.82 14.83
CA ASN A 109 6.94 -12.59 15.53
C ASN A 109 7.75 -11.43 14.90
N GLN A 110 8.84 -11.04 15.58
CA GLN A 110 9.87 -10.18 15.00
C GLN A 110 10.43 -10.78 13.69
N LEU A 111 10.79 -9.92 12.74
CA LEU A 111 11.47 -10.37 11.53
C LEU A 111 12.85 -10.93 11.88
N ARG A 112 13.23 -12.01 11.19
CA ARG A 112 14.53 -12.66 11.34
C ARG A 112 15.22 -12.80 9.99
N VAL A 113 16.50 -12.46 9.94
CA VAL A 113 17.41 -12.73 8.83
C VAL A 113 18.35 -13.85 9.28
N ILE A 114 18.51 -14.88 8.46
CA ILE A 114 19.42 -16.00 8.77
C ILE A 114 20.42 -16.22 7.63
N LEU A 115 21.62 -16.67 8.00
CA LEU A 115 22.71 -17.03 7.09
C LEU A 115 22.66 -18.54 6.78
N VAL A 116 22.59 -18.91 5.51
CA VAL A 116 22.55 -20.31 5.04
C VAL A 116 23.66 -20.60 4.02
N ASP A 117 24.11 -21.86 3.93
CA ASP A 117 25.07 -22.31 2.91
C ASP A 117 24.35 -23.06 1.77
N THR A 118 24.42 -22.52 0.56
CA THR A 118 23.80 -23.05 -0.66
C THR A 118 24.51 -24.26 -1.25
N ARG A 119 25.62 -24.72 -0.64
CA ARG A 119 26.23 -26.04 -0.95
C ARG A 119 25.33 -27.23 -0.60
N GLY A 120 24.38 -27.05 0.31
CA GLY A 120 23.47 -28.10 0.77
C GLY A 120 22.03 -27.90 0.31
N ASN A 121 21.31 -29.01 0.09
CA ASN A 121 19.86 -29.00 -0.17
C ASN A 121 19.00 -28.65 1.07
N GLN A 122 19.61 -28.18 2.17
CA GLN A 122 18.92 -27.87 3.42
C GLN A 122 19.32 -26.48 3.90
N THR A 123 18.33 -25.61 4.17
CA THR A 123 18.50 -24.25 4.71
C THR A 123 18.81 -24.27 6.21
N VAL A 124 19.92 -24.93 6.58
CA VAL A 124 20.42 -24.98 7.95
C VAL A 124 21.18 -23.68 8.27
N PRO A 125 20.95 -23.04 9.43
CA PRO A 125 21.73 -21.89 9.87
C PRO A 125 23.22 -22.21 9.98
N VAL A 126 24.07 -21.35 9.40
CA VAL A 126 25.52 -21.52 9.42
C VAL A 126 26.11 -20.91 10.69
N LEU A 127 26.86 -21.72 11.46
CA LEU A 127 27.70 -21.24 12.56
C LEU A 127 28.85 -20.38 11.99
N PHE A 128 28.62 -19.07 11.90
CA PHE A 128 29.60 -18.12 11.37
C PHE A 128 30.57 -17.68 12.49
N PRO A 129 31.91 -17.70 12.30
CA PRO A 129 32.86 -17.59 13.43
C PRO A 129 32.90 -16.26 14.18
N SER A 130 32.31 -15.19 13.63
CA SER A 130 32.34 -13.85 14.22
C SER A 130 31.03 -13.10 13.95
N PRO A 131 30.50 -12.32 14.90
CA PRO A 131 29.31 -11.52 14.65
C PRO A 131 29.59 -10.44 13.59
N PHE A 132 28.65 -10.24 12.68
CA PHE A 132 28.73 -9.23 11.62
C PHE A 132 27.45 -8.38 11.57
N LYS A 133 27.46 -7.31 10.77
CA LYS A 133 26.34 -6.37 10.68
C LYS A 133 25.64 -6.49 9.34
N VAL A 134 24.33 -6.27 9.36
CA VAL A 134 23.45 -6.34 8.19
C VAL A 134 22.62 -5.05 8.13
N ASP A 135 22.74 -4.32 7.03
CA ASP A 135 21.95 -3.14 6.73
C ASP A 135 20.59 -3.58 6.17
N ILE A 136 19.50 -3.10 6.78
CA ILE A 136 18.12 -3.34 6.35
C ILE A 136 17.67 -2.17 5.49
N VAL A 137 17.25 -2.46 4.26
CA VAL A 137 16.97 -1.47 3.22
C VAL A 137 15.61 -1.70 2.55
N VAL A 138 15.07 -0.68 1.88
CA VAL A 138 13.86 -0.82 1.06
C VAL A 138 14.27 -0.99 -0.40
N LEU A 139 13.68 -1.96 -1.10
CA LEU A 139 13.88 -2.18 -2.54
C LEU A 139 12.56 -1.94 -3.29
N ASP A 140 12.66 -1.58 -4.58
CA ASP A 140 11.49 -1.51 -5.47
C ASP A 140 10.88 -2.92 -5.67
N GLY A 141 9.56 -3.05 -5.59
CA GLY A 141 8.86 -4.32 -5.73
C GLY A 141 9.05 -5.04 -7.08
N ASP A 142 9.45 -4.32 -8.13
CA ASP A 142 9.75 -4.91 -9.45
C ASP A 142 11.18 -5.49 -9.55
N PHE A 143 12.04 -5.28 -8.55
CA PHE A 143 13.32 -6.00 -8.44
C PHE A 143 13.08 -7.44 -7.93
N PRO A 144 13.84 -8.45 -8.37
CA PRO A 144 14.82 -8.45 -9.46
C PRO A 144 14.14 -8.71 -10.81
N SER A 145 14.61 -8.01 -11.86
CA SER A 145 14.04 -8.14 -13.21
C SER A 145 14.38 -9.48 -13.86
N ASP A 146 15.65 -9.90 -13.78
CA ASP A 146 16.18 -11.07 -14.50
C ASP A 146 16.42 -12.29 -13.57
N GLY A 147 15.48 -12.51 -12.65
CA GLY A 147 15.44 -13.70 -11.80
C GLY A 147 16.43 -13.67 -10.61
N LYS A 148 16.96 -14.84 -10.24
CA LYS A 148 17.67 -15.04 -8.96
C LYS A 148 19.16 -14.66 -8.93
N ASN A 149 19.73 -14.02 -9.95
CA ASN A 149 21.15 -13.63 -9.96
C ASN A 149 21.30 -12.14 -10.27
N TRP A 150 21.80 -11.36 -9.29
CA TRP A 150 22.07 -9.92 -9.40
C TRP A 150 23.48 -9.60 -8.91
N SER A 151 24.01 -8.42 -9.24
CA SER A 151 25.26 -7.90 -8.67
C SER A 151 25.03 -7.03 -7.43
N ASN A 152 26.07 -6.79 -6.62
CA ASN A 152 25.99 -5.90 -5.45
C ASN A 152 25.65 -4.46 -5.87
N GLU A 153 26.27 -4.01 -6.96
CA GLU A 153 26.05 -2.71 -7.59
C GLU A 153 24.67 -2.62 -8.25
N GLU A 154 24.00 -3.75 -8.50
CA GLU A 154 22.64 -3.82 -8.99
C GLU A 154 21.61 -3.76 -7.86
N PHE A 155 21.80 -4.57 -6.82
CA PHE A 155 21.01 -4.48 -5.59
C PHE A 155 20.98 -3.04 -5.07
N ASP A 156 22.14 -2.37 -5.01
CA ASP A 156 22.25 -0.99 -4.55
C ASP A 156 21.62 0.07 -5.51
N ARG A 157 21.41 -0.25 -6.80
CA ARG A 157 20.63 0.62 -7.73
C ARG A 157 19.12 0.56 -7.45
N TYR A 158 18.63 -0.54 -6.91
CA TYR A 158 17.20 -0.74 -6.63
C TYR A 158 16.78 -0.35 -5.20
N ILE A 159 17.72 0.17 -4.38
CA ILE A 159 17.39 0.71 -3.05
C ILE A 159 16.58 2.00 -3.18
N VAL A 160 15.35 1.97 -2.68
CA VAL A 160 14.41 3.10 -2.70
C VAL A 160 14.64 3.98 -1.49
N LYS A 161 14.85 5.28 -1.73
CA LYS A 161 14.94 6.32 -0.70
C LYS A 161 13.60 7.03 -0.51
N GLU A 162 13.49 7.76 0.59
CA GLU A 162 12.37 8.67 0.85
C GLU A 162 12.19 9.75 -0.22
N ARG A 163 10.98 10.30 -0.28
CA ARG A 163 10.68 11.46 -1.12
C ARG A 163 11.32 12.72 -0.53
N THR A 164 11.69 13.67 -1.38
CA THR A 164 12.23 14.97 -0.96
C THR A 164 11.30 15.65 0.07
N GLY A 165 11.88 16.02 1.22
CA GLY A 165 11.15 16.64 2.34
C GLY A 165 10.34 15.67 3.22
N LYS A 166 10.56 14.35 3.14
CA LYS A 166 10.00 13.35 4.06
C LYS A 166 11.01 12.86 5.09
N ARG A 167 10.51 12.09 6.07
CA ARG A 167 11.32 11.25 6.97
C ARG A 167 11.88 10.06 6.17
N PRO A 168 12.96 9.40 6.63
CA PRO A 168 13.47 8.17 6.02
C PRO A 168 12.36 7.14 5.81
N LEU A 169 12.35 6.47 4.66
CA LEU A 169 11.22 5.63 4.21
C LEU A 169 10.95 4.45 5.15
N LEU A 170 12.00 3.96 5.80
CA LEU A 170 11.99 2.92 6.82
C LEU A 170 12.54 3.50 8.13
N ALA A 171 11.93 3.13 9.25
CA ALA A 171 12.34 3.49 10.61
C ALA A 171 12.45 2.23 11.47
N GLY A 172 13.11 2.33 12.63
CA GLY A 172 13.41 1.19 13.50
C GLY A 172 14.88 0.79 13.48
N GLU A 173 15.16 -0.48 13.78
CA GLU A 173 16.50 -1.04 13.70
C GLU A 173 16.92 -1.29 12.24
N LEU A 174 17.60 -0.32 11.63
CA LEU A 174 18.08 -0.42 10.25
C LEU A 174 19.45 -1.11 10.10
N VAL A 175 20.15 -1.42 11.20
CA VAL A 175 21.47 -2.06 11.18
C VAL A 175 21.53 -3.13 12.27
N VAL A 176 21.29 -4.37 11.87
CA VAL A 176 21.12 -5.54 12.74
C VAL A 176 22.46 -6.25 12.93
N THR A 177 22.71 -6.79 14.13
CA THR A 177 23.90 -7.62 14.40
C THR A 177 23.54 -9.10 14.32
N VAL A 178 24.08 -9.81 13.33
CA VAL A 178 23.92 -11.27 13.18
C VAL A 178 24.89 -11.98 14.13
N ARG A 179 24.38 -12.92 14.92
CA ARG A 179 25.12 -13.80 15.83
C ARG A 179 24.72 -15.25 15.57
N ASP A 180 25.68 -16.17 15.55
CA ASP A 180 25.43 -17.61 15.36
C ASP A 180 24.57 -17.94 14.11
N GLY A 181 24.70 -17.10 13.07
CA GLY A 181 23.94 -17.20 11.83
C GLY A 181 22.53 -16.57 11.85
N VAL A 182 22.10 -15.92 12.94
CA VAL A 182 20.76 -15.32 13.10
C VAL A 182 20.85 -13.84 13.50
N GLY A 183 20.05 -12.98 12.86
CA GLY A 183 19.79 -11.60 13.28
C GLY A 183 18.28 -11.38 13.42
N LEU A 184 17.84 -10.81 14.55
CA LEU A 184 16.48 -10.34 14.77
C LEU A 184 16.40 -8.85 14.40
N ILE A 185 15.27 -8.39 13.83
CA ILE A 185 15.04 -6.99 13.49
C ILE A 185 13.97 -6.41 14.41
N GLU A 186 14.32 -5.46 15.26
CA GLU A 186 13.36 -4.84 16.16
C GLU A 186 12.72 -3.55 15.61
N ASN A 187 11.43 -3.38 15.89
CA ASN A 187 10.67 -2.13 15.70
C ASN A 187 10.71 -1.54 14.27
N LEU A 188 10.79 -2.40 13.24
CA LEU A 188 10.84 -1.98 11.84
C LEU A 188 9.47 -1.45 11.36
N GLU A 189 9.43 -0.24 10.79
CA GLU A 189 8.22 0.49 10.41
C GLU A 189 8.39 1.28 9.10
N PHE A 190 7.39 1.30 8.21
CA PHE A 190 7.39 2.18 7.02
C PHE A 190 6.79 3.56 7.32
N THR A 191 7.41 4.64 6.83
CA THR A 191 6.96 6.02 7.12
C THR A 191 6.14 6.68 6.00
N ASP A 192 6.22 6.18 4.76
CA ASP A 192 5.37 6.55 3.63
C ASP A 192 4.84 5.28 2.94
N ASN A 193 3.68 5.38 2.31
CA ASN A 193 3.00 4.25 1.68
C ASN A 193 3.64 3.91 0.32
N SER A 194 3.42 2.69 -0.21
CA SER A 194 4.02 2.28 -1.50
C SER A 194 3.30 2.85 -2.72
N SER A 195 2.29 3.72 -2.57
CA SER A 195 1.46 4.15 -3.70
C SER A 195 2.11 5.18 -4.64
N TRP A 196 3.21 5.82 -4.24
CA TRP A 196 3.88 6.87 -5.05
C TRP A 196 4.96 6.35 -6.01
N ILE A 197 5.45 5.12 -5.82
CA ILE A 197 6.41 4.45 -6.73
C ILE A 197 5.70 3.72 -7.88
N ARG A 198 6.45 3.43 -8.96
CA ARG A 198 5.90 2.86 -10.20
C ARG A 198 5.27 1.47 -10.00
N SER A 199 5.97 0.56 -9.32
CA SER A 199 5.53 -0.82 -9.04
C SER A 199 4.42 -0.93 -7.99
N ARG A 200 4.13 0.17 -7.28
CA ARG A 200 3.17 0.26 -6.15
C ARG A 200 3.50 -0.67 -4.97
N LYS A 201 4.69 -1.29 -4.93
CA LYS A 201 5.11 -2.30 -3.95
C LYS A 201 6.54 -2.07 -3.47
N PHE A 202 6.82 -2.42 -2.22
CA PHE A 202 8.18 -2.49 -1.69
C PHE A 202 8.58 -3.94 -1.45
N ARG A 203 9.89 -4.20 -1.34
CA ARG A 203 10.47 -5.34 -0.62
C ARG A 203 11.37 -4.81 0.50
N ILE A 204 11.59 -5.62 1.52
CA ILE A 204 12.67 -5.39 2.49
C ILE A 204 13.89 -6.16 1.98
N GLY A 205 15.01 -5.47 1.80
CA GLY A 205 16.31 -6.06 1.50
C GLY A 205 17.18 -6.13 2.75
N ALA A 206 18.10 -7.10 2.81
CA ALA A 206 19.10 -7.18 3.87
C ALA A 206 20.47 -7.50 3.27
N LYS A 207 21.45 -6.60 3.43
CA LYS A 207 22.82 -6.76 2.88
C LYS A 207 23.87 -6.65 3.98
N VAL A 208 25.04 -7.28 3.79
CA VAL A 208 26.13 -7.16 4.77
C VAL A 208 26.68 -5.74 4.79
N ALA A 209 26.78 -5.17 5.98
CA ALA A 209 27.23 -3.80 6.19
C ALA A 209 28.73 -3.64 5.84
N GLY A 210 29.07 -2.51 5.22
CA GLY A 210 30.41 -2.24 4.70
C GLY A 210 31.53 -2.48 5.72
N GLY A 211 32.47 -3.36 5.38
CA GLY A 211 33.63 -3.68 6.22
C GLY A 211 33.37 -4.68 7.37
N SER A 212 32.14 -5.17 7.56
CA SER A 212 31.84 -6.10 8.67
C SER A 212 32.21 -7.57 8.40
N CYS A 213 32.37 -7.97 7.14
CA CYS A 213 32.95 -9.27 6.74
C CYS A 213 34.12 -9.04 5.78
N GLN A 214 35.34 -9.40 6.18
CA GLN A 214 36.53 -9.20 5.38
C GLN A 214 36.89 -10.48 4.61
N GLY A 215 36.83 -10.43 3.27
CA GLY A 215 37.24 -11.53 2.38
C GLY A 215 36.17 -12.60 2.08
N VAL A 216 35.04 -12.60 2.79
CA VAL A 216 33.90 -13.51 2.53
C VAL A 216 32.77 -12.75 1.84
N ARG A 217 32.42 -13.12 0.61
CA ARG A 217 31.20 -12.64 -0.05
C ARG A 217 30.00 -13.42 0.52
N ILE A 218 29.07 -12.70 1.11
CA ILE A 218 27.75 -13.18 1.52
C ILE A 218 26.74 -12.44 0.64
N ARG A 219 25.77 -13.18 0.07
CA ARG A 219 24.73 -12.63 -0.79
C ARG A 219 23.57 -12.02 0.01
N GLU A 220 22.94 -10.99 -0.55
CA GLU A 220 21.85 -10.23 0.05
C GLU A 220 20.53 -11.01 0.08
N ALA A 221 19.72 -10.77 1.11
CA ALA A 221 18.33 -11.24 1.17
C ALA A 221 17.37 -10.21 0.56
N MET A 222 16.21 -10.68 0.12
CA MET A 222 15.01 -9.83 0.02
C MET A 222 13.74 -10.60 0.39
N THR A 223 12.71 -9.88 0.82
CA THR A 223 11.36 -10.44 1.03
C THR A 223 10.60 -10.56 -0.29
N GLU A 224 9.42 -11.17 -0.25
CA GLU A 224 8.44 -10.97 -1.33
C GLU A 224 7.95 -9.52 -1.42
N ALA A 225 7.37 -9.15 -2.56
CA ALA A 225 6.92 -7.79 -2.86
C ALA A 225 5.49 -7.51 -2.39
N PHE A 226 5.34 -6.56 -1.46
CA PHE A 226 4.07 -6.24 -0.79
C PHE A 226 3.68 -4.76 -0.96
N VAL A 227 2.39 -4.48 -0.77
CA VAL A 227 1.83 -3.12 -0.80
C VAL A 227 1.81 -2.58 0.64
N VAL A 228 2.48 -1.44 0.87
CA VAL A 228 2.35 -0.66 2.11
C VAL A 228 1.23 0.34 1.93
N LYS A 229 0.21 0.26 2.77
CA LYS A 229 -0.96 1.13 2.73
C LYS A 229 -0.81 2.29 3.71
N ASP A 230 -1.45 3.42 3.42
CA ASP A 230 -1.56 4.52 4.38
C ASP A 230 -2.45 4.10 5.56
N HIS A 231 -1.99 4.31 6.80
CA HIS A 231 -2.70 3.90 8.02
C HIS A 231 -4.08 4.58 8.20
N ARG A 232 -4.36 5.70 7.51
CA ARG A 232 -5.75 6.22 7.40
C ARG A 232 -6.71 5.19 6.81
N GLY A 233 -6.23 4.33 5.91
CA GLY A 233 -7.02 3.24 5.31
C GLY A 233 -7.32 2.09 6.27
N GLU A 234 -6.55 1.95 7.35
CA GLU A 234 -6.80 1.01 8.45
C GLU A 234 -7.84 1.61 9.41
N LEU A 235 -7.55 2.81 9.93
CA LEU A 235 -8.45 3.53 10.83
C LEU A 235 -9.86 3.71 10.23
N TYR A 236 -9.94 4.01 8.93
CA TYR A 236 -11.20 4.24 8.22
C TYR A 236 -11.78 2.99 7.51
N LYS A 237 -11.30 1.79 7.84
CA LYS A 237 -11.81 0.51 7.29
C LYS A 237 -13.32 0.35 7.54
N LYS A 238 -14.02 -0.17 6.55
CA LYS A 238 -15.45 -0.51 6.59
C LYS A 238 -15.64 -1.90 7.22
N HIS A 239 -16.47 -1.99 8.25
CA HIS A 239 -16.75 -3.26 8.93
C HIS A 239 -17.72 -4.10 8.09
N HIS A 240 -17.41 -5.37 7.88
CA HIS A 240 -18.16 -6.28 7.03
C HIS A 240 -18.30 -7.64 7.76
N PRO A 241 -19.48 -7.97 8.33
CA PRO A 241 -20.64 -7.08 8.50
C PRO A 241 -20.33 -5.90 9.45
N PRO A 242 -21.10 -4.80 9.39
CA PRO A 242 -21.07 -3.78 10.43
C PRO A 242 -21.73 -4.28 11.72
N THR A 243 -21.39 -3.66 12.84
CA THR A 243 -22.03 -3.89 14.15
C THR A 243 -23.06 -2.79 14.46
N LEU A 244 -24.04 -3.06 15.33
CA LEU A 244 -25.03 -2.06 15.73
C LEU A 244 -24.39 -0.81 16.37
N GLY A 245 -23.35 -1.00 17.18
CA GLY A 245 -22.60 0.05 17.87
C GLY A 245 -21.51 0.73 17.03
N ASP A 246 -21.33 0.34 15.76
CA ASP A 246 -20.41 1.03 14.87
C ASP A 246 -20.86 2.48 14.64
N GLU A 247 -19.90 3.44 14.64
CA GLU A 247 -20.15 4.79 14.14
C GLU A 247 -20.74 4.71 12.70
N VAL A 248 -21.75 5.50 12.36
CA VAL A 248 -22.50 5.39 11.08
C VAL A 248 -21.63 5.56 9.84
N TRP A 249 -20.47 6.23 9.96
CA TRP A 249 -19.49 6.31 8.87
C TRP A 249 -18.73 4.99 8.61
N ARG A 250 -18.89 3.94 9.42
CA ARG A 250 -18.39 2.58 9.11
C ARG A 250 -19.17 1.92 7.97
N LEU A 251 -20.38 2.40 7.66
CA LEU A 251 -21.14 1.98 6.47
C LEU A 251 -20.42 2.40 5.18
N GLU A 252 -20.58 1.63 4.10
CA GLU A 252 -20.10 2.04 2.79
C GLU A 252 -20.61 3.42 2.37
N LYS A 253 -19.87 4.10 1.49
CA LYS A 253 -20.22 5.41 0.88
C LYS A 253 -20.33 6.63 1.83
N ILE A 254 -20.51 6.44 3.14
CA ILE A 254 -20.43 7.51 4.15
C ILE A 254 -18.96 7.65 4.58
N GLY A 255 -18.32 8.81 4.36
CA GLY A 255 -16.94 9.06 4.80
C GLY A 255 -16.88 9.65 6.22
N LYS A 256 -15.89 9.27 7.04
CA LYS A 256 -15.66 9.95 8.34
C LYS A 256 -15.46 11.44 8.09
N ASP A 257 -16.14 12.25 8.89
CA ASP A 257 -16.19 13.73 8.81
C ASP A 257 -16.61 14.32 7.46
N GLY A 258 -17.12 13.48 6.56
CA GLY A 258 -17.71 13.89 5.29
C GLY A 258 -19.11 14.49 5.44
N VAL A 259 -19.64 15.01 4.33
CA VAL A 259 -20.94 15.73 4.30
C VAL A 259 -22.08 14.88 4.87
N PHE A 260 -22.19 13.60 4.46
CA PHE A 260 -23.24 12.70 4.96
C PHE A 260 -23.09 12.38 6.45
N HIS A 261 -21.86 12.14 6.94
CA HIS A 261 -21.61 11.90 8.36
C HIS A 261 -22.05 13.09 9.21
N LYS A 262 -21.69 14.31 8.80
CA LYS A 262 -22.05 15.54 9.51
C LYS A 262 -23.56 15.82 9.51
N ARG A 263 -24.27 15.56 8.40
CA ARG A 263 -25.74 15.70 8.33
C ARG A 263 -26.49 14.68 9.17
N LEU A 264 -26.01 13.44 9.23
CA LEU A 264 -26.57 12.40 10.10
C LEU A 264 -26.33 12.74 11.58
N ALA A 265 -25.12 13.15 11.94
CA ALA A 265 -24.76 13.54 13.30
C ALA A 265 -25.53 14.79 13.80
N SER A 266 -25.86 15.76 12.93
CA SER A 266 -26.71 16.90 13.30
C SER A 266 -28.18 16.53 13.58
N GLU A 267 -28.58 15.31 13.23
CA GLU A 267 -29.94 14.77 13.40
C GLU A 267 -29.96 13.60 14.42
N GLY A 268 -28.90 13.48 15.23
CA GLY A 268 -28.75 12.44 16.26
C GLY A 268 -28.40 11.04 15.73
N VAL A 269 -28.17 10.87 14.43
CA VAL A 269 -27.84 9.57 13.83
C VAL A 269 -26.33 9.36 13.90
N HIS A 270 -25.87 8.77 15.00
CA HIS A 270 -24.44 8.55 15.27
C HIS A 270 -23.99 7.12 14.98
N THR A 271 -24.83 6.11 15.22
CA THR A 271 -24.50 4.69 15.03
C THR A 271 -25.21 4.05 13.84
N VAL A 272 -24.75 2.85 13.45
CA VAL A 272 -25.46 1.97 12.51
C VAL A 272 -26.84 1.58 13.04
N GLN A 273 -26.99 1.38 14.36
CA GLN A 273 -28.29 1.16 14.98
C GLN A 273 -29.23 2.34 14.76
N ASP A 274 -28.81 3.57 15.03
CA ASP A 274 -29.65 4.78 14.87
C ASP A 274 -30.08 4.98 13.41
N PHE A 275 -29.16 4.72 12.48
CA PHE A 275 -29.42 4.78 11.05
C PHE A 275 -30.49 3.76 10.62
N LEU A 276 -30.40 2.53 11.13
CA LEU A 276 -31.38 1.48 10.85
C LEU A 276 -32.74 1.73 11.53
N LYS A 277 -32.76 2.23 12.78
CA LYS A 277 -33.99 2.68 13.44
C LYS A 277 -34.70 3.76 12.62
N MET A 278 -33.97 4.81 12.19
CA MET A 278 -34.57 5.86 11.38
C MET A 278 -35.00 5.35 10.00
N TRP A 279 -34.28 4.38 9.39
CA TRP A 279 -34.70 3.74 8.14
C TRP A 279 -36.03 2.97 8.26
N VAL A 280 -36.31 2.37 9.43
CA VAL A 280 -37.60 1.70 9.72
C VAL A 280 -38.71 2.70 10.06
N VAL A 281 -38.43 3.69 10.90
CA VAL A 281 -39.46 4.59 11.50
C VAL A 281 -39.81 5.78 10.60
N ASP A 282 -38.82 6.35 9.90
CA ASP A 282 -38.99 7.48 9.00
C ASP A 282 -37.96 7.48 7.85
N HIS A 283 -38.19 6.57 6.91
CA HIS A 283 -37.44 6.46 5.65
C HIS A 283 -37.37 7.80 4.88
N ALA A 284 -38.44 8.59 4.92
CA ALA A 284 -38.55 9.86 4.19
C ALA A 284 -37.66 10.94 4.81
N LYS A 285 -37.65 11.08 6.14
CA LYS A 285 -36.70 11.96 6.85
C LYS A 285 -35.27 11.52 6.60
N LEU A 286 -34.94 10.23 6.73
CA LEU A 286 -33.57 9.75 6.48
C LEU A 286 -33.09 10.04 5.04
N ARG A 287 -33.97 9.86 4.05
CA ARG A 287 -33.69 10.21 2.65
C ARG A 287 -33.46 11.72 2.47
N THR A 288 -34.22 12.55 3.19
CA THR A 288 -34.14 14.02 3.19
C THR A 288 -32.84 14.54 3.82
N ILE A 289 -32.43 13.97 4.96
CA ILE A 289 -31.18 14.32 5.67
C ILE A 289 -29.95 14.10 4.76
N LEU A 290 -29.91 12.99 4.02
CA LEU A 290 -28.83 12.73 3.06
C LEU A 290 -28.98 13.62 1.81
N GLY A 291 -30.21 13.88 1.37
CA GLY A 291 -30.56 14.88 0.36
C GLY A 291 -30.16 14.51 -1.07
N HIS A 292 -30.30 15.45 -2.01
CA HIS A 292 -30.13 15.24 -3.45
C HIS A 292 -28.74 14.69 -3.86
N ALA A 293 -27.69 14.95 -3.06
CA ALA A 293 -26.34 14.45 -3.31
C ALA A 293 -26.22 12.92 -3.11
N MET A 294 -27.20 12.30 -2.44
CA MET A 294 -27.31 10.86 -2.25
C MET A 294 -28.08 10.25 -3.42
N SER A 295 -27.37 9.74 -4.43
CA SER A 295 -27.99 9.06 -5.58
C SER A 295 -28.54 7.68 -5.22
N GLU A 296 -29.53 7.18 -5.96
CA GLU A 296 -30.14 5.86 -5.72
C GLU A 296 -29.13 4.70 -5.71
N LYS A 297 -28.11 4.74 -6.57
CA LYS A 297 -27.04 3.74 -6.57
C LYS A 297 -26.21 3.77 -5.29
N MET A 298 -26.08 4.95 -4.67
CA MET A 298 -25.34 5.12 -3.42
C MET A 298 -26.19 4.76 -2.20
N TRP A 299 -27.47 5.16 -2.19
CA TRP A 299 -28.47 4.78 -1.19
C TRP A 299 -28.62 3.25 -1.09
N ASN A 300 -28.85 2.57 -2.21
CA ASN A 300 -29.04 1.11 -2.22
C ASN A 300 -27.81 0.34 -1.73
N VAL A 301 -26.59 0.86 -1.94
CA VAL A 301 -25.36 0.28 -1.36
C VAL A 301 -25.33 0.46 0.16
N ILE A 302 -25.65 1.66 0.67
CA ILE A 302 -25.69 1.93 2.12
C ILE A 302 -26.72 1.03 2.81
N ILE A 303 -27.95 0.96 2.29
CA ILE A 303 -29.02 0.14 2.88
C ILE A 303 -28.67 -1.35 2.82
N LYS A 304 -28.13 -1.85 1.69
CA LYS A 304 -27.68 -3.24 1.57
C LYS A 304 -26.58 -3.56 2.58
N HIS A 305 -25.61 -2.67 2.77
CA HIS A 305 -24.52 -2.86 3.72
C HIS A 305 -25.00 -2.78 5.18
N ALA A 306 -25.87 -1.82 5.52
CA ALA A 306 -26.43 -1.73 6.87
C ALA A 306 -27.28 -2.97 7.22
N LYS A 307 -28.02 -3.54 6.25
CA LYS A 307 -28.80 -4.76 6.42
C LYS A 307 -28.00 -6.06 6.60
N THR A 308 -26.67 -6.07 6.43
CA THR A 308 -25.85 -7.24 6.82
C THR A 308 -25.45 -7.22 8.30
N CYS A 309 -25.81 -6.17 9.05
CA CYS A 309 -25.58 -6.10 10.48
C CYS A 309 -26.24 -7.26 11.23
N VAL A 310 -25.51 -7.88 12.17
CA VAL A 310 -26.06 -8.91 13.05
C VAL A 310 -26.78 -8.23 14.21
N MET A 311 -28.09 -8.43 14.32
CA MET A 311 -28.92 -7.73 15.32
C MET A 311 -28.84 -8.38 16.72
N GLY A 312 -28.46 -9.65 16.81
CA GLY A 312 -28.52 -10.43 18.05
C GLY A 312 -29.95 -10.70 18.52
N ASN A 313 -30.08 -11.24 19.74
CA ASN A 313 -31.36 -11.71 20.29
C ASN A 313 -32.08 -10.66 21.16
N LYS A 314 -31.60 -9.42 21.21
CA LYS A 314 -32.16 -8.36 22.07
C LYS A 314 -33.49 -7.85 21.51
N HIS A 315 -34.48 -7.75 22.38
CA HIS A 315 -35.81 -7.24 22.07
C HIS A 315 -36.17 -6.10 23.02
N TYR A 316 -37.06 -5.21 22.58
CA TYR A 316 -37.48 -4.02 23.31
C TYR A 316 -39.00 -4.00 23.42
N VAL A 317 -39.53 -3.89 24.64
CA VAL A 317 -40.98 -3.89 24.90
C VAL A 317 -41.44 -2.47 25.19
N PHE A 318 -42.44 -2.02 24.41
CA PHE A 318 -43.16 -0.77 24.62
C PHE A 318 -44.60 -1.09 25.07
N ARG A 319 -45.01 -0.57 26.22
CA ARG A 319 -46.29 -0.91 26.88
C ARG A 319 -47.17 0.33 27.04
N GLY A 320 -48.48 0.14 26.91
CA GLY A 320 -49.52 1.12 27.25
C GLY A 320 -50.69 0.44 27.95
N PRO A 321 -51.82 1.15 28.15
CA PRO A 321 -52.97 0.60 28.89
C PRO A 321 -53.55 -0.66 28.23
N ASP A 322 -53.76 -0.61 26.91
CA ASP A 322 -54.44 -1.66 26.13
C ASP A 322 -53.51 -2.34 25.10
N TYR A 323 -52.20 -2.09 25.16
CA TYR A 323 -51.24 -2.62 24.19
C TYR A 323 -49.85 -2.94 24.75
N LYS A 324 -49.17 -3.88 24.09
CA LYS A 324 -47.78 -4.27 24.32
C LYS A 324 -47.13 -4.61 22.98
N VAL A 325 -46.09 -3.86 22.60
CA VAL A 325 -45.40 -3.97 21.33
C VAL A 325 -43.98 -4.48 21.56
N LEU A 326 -43.58 -5.52 20.82
CA LEU A 326 -42.25 -6.13 20.84
C LEU A 326 -41.47 -5.73 19.58
N LEU A 327 -40.35 -5.05 19.76
CA LEU A 327 -39.47 -4.57 18.70
C LEU A 327 -38.10 -5.27 18.75
N ASN A 328 -37.45 -5.41 17.60
CA ASN A 328 -36.02 -5.74 17.54
C ASN A 328 -35.16 -4.46 17.71
N PRO A 329 -33.81 -4.55 17.74
CA PRO A 329 -32.95 -3.40 18.06
C PRO A 329 -32.98 -2.24 17.03
N ILE A 330 -33.63 -2.43 15.88
CA ILE A 330 -33.76 -1.42 14.82
C ILE A 330 -35.20 -0.90 14.67
N CYS A 331 -35.99 -0.95 15.76
CA CYS A 331 -37.40 -0.56 15.80
C CYS A 331 -38.35 -1.39 14.91
N GLN A 332 -37.90 -2.51 14.32
CA GLN A 332 -38.76 -3.33 13.48
C GLN A 332 -39.72 -4.15 14.35
N LEU A 333 -41.00 -4.12 14.00
CA LEU A 333 -42.05 -4.86 14.70
C LEU A 333 -41.85 -6.38 14.58
N VAL A 334 -41.81 -7.06 15.73
CA VAL A 334 -41.76 -8.53 15.85
C VAL A 334 -43.13 -9.09 16.23
N ASN A 335 -43.80 -8.47 17.19
CA ASN A 335 -45.14 -8.85 17.64
C ASN A 335 -45.86 -7.65 18.28
N ALA A 336 -47.18 -7.57 18.19
CA ALA A 336 -48.00 -6.62 18.93
C ALA A 336 -49.20 -7.32 19.57
N GLU A 337 -49.40 -7.11 20.87
CA GLU A 337 -50.59 -7.51 21.61
C GLU A 337 -51.44 -6.25 21.84
N ILE A 338 -52.69 -6.24 21.36
CA ILE A 338 -53.59 -5.07 21.39
C ILE A 338 -54.99 -5.55 21.76
N ASN A 339 -55.58 -4.98 22.82
CA ASN A 339 -56.87 -5.41 23.39
C ASN A 339 -56.95 -6.93 23.72
N GLY A 340 -55.80 -7.55 24.04
CA GLY A 340 -55.67 -9.00 24.27
C GLY A 340 -55.52 -9.86 23.00
N SER A 341 -55.64 -9.28 21.80
CA SER A 341 -55.38 -9.96 20.52
C SER A 341 -53.92 -9.87 20.12
N ILE A 342 -53.32 -10.97 19.67
CA ILE A 342 -51.89 -11.07 19.31
C ILE A 342 -51.73 -11.00 17.79
N TYR A 343 -50.90 -10.05 17.34
CA TYR A 343 -50.62 -9.72 15.93
C TYR A 343 -49.14 -9.94 15.62
N THR A 344 -48.84 -11.13 15.10
CA THR A 344 -47.53 -11.53 14.57
C THR A 344 -47.25 -10.90 13.20
N THR A 345 -45.99 -10.89 12.75
CA THR A 345 -45.58 -10.34 11.43
C THR A 345 -46.31 -10.89 10.21
N HIS A 346 -46.95 -12.06 10.32
CA HIS A 346 -47.75 -12.68 9.26
C HIS A 346 -49.24 -12.27 9.28
N ASN A 347 -49.77 -11.82 10.42
CA ASN A 347 -51.18 -11.44 10.60
C ASN A 347 -51.39 -9.92 10.71
N LEU A 348 -50.38 -9.10 10.34
CA LEU A 348 -50.46 -7.62 10.37
C LEU A 348 -51.43 -7.02 9.33
N SER A 349 -52.04 -7.84 8.47
CA SER A 349 -53.06 -7.42 7.49
C SER A 349 -54.36 -6.98 8.14
N ASP A 350 -54.68 -7.53 9.32
CA ASP A 350 -56.03 -7.53 9.87
C ASP A 350 -56.27 -6.36 10.84
N ILE A 351 -55.26 -5.50 11.01
CA ILE A 351 -55.25 -4.34 11.88
C ILE A 351 -54.84 -3.07 11.11
N ASN A 352 -55.30 -1.90 11.56
CA ASN A 352 -54.96 -0.63 10.93
C ASN A 352 -53.44 -0.38 10.98
N ARG A 353 -52.77 -0.53 9.83
CA ARG A 353 -51.32 -0.38 9.68
C ARG A 353 -50.80 0.97 10.21
N ALA A 354 -51.55 2.06 9.99
CA ALA A 354 -51.18 3.39 10.47
C ALA A 354 -51.22 3.52 12.01
N TYR A 355 -52.02 2.69 12.69
CA TYR A 355 -52.02 2.61 14.16
C TYR A 355 -50.75 1.93 14.67
N LEU A 356 -50.32 0.81 14.06
CA LEU A 356 -49.06 0.16 14.37
C LEU A 356 -47.85 1.05 14.05
N GLU A 357 -47.83 1.71 12.88
CA GLU A 357 -46.79 2.69 12.52
C GLU A 357 -46.67 3.82 13.57
N ASN A 358 -47.80 4.29 14.12
CA ASN A 358 -47.84 5.29 15.17
C ASN A 358 -47.34 4.76 16.53
N LEU A 359 -47.66 3.50 16.89
CA LEU A 359 -47.11 2.87 18.10
C LEU A 359 -45.59 2.66 17.99
N VAL A 360 -45.09 2.23 16.83
CA VAL A 360 -43.65 2.07 16.55
C VAL A 360 -42.94 3.43 16.61
N ARG A 361 -43.55 4.51 16.08
CA ARG A 361 -42.99 5.87 16.19
C ARG A 361 -42.90 6.34 17.64
N LYS A 362 -43.95 6.16 18.45
CA LYS A 362 -43.94 6.47 19.89
C LYS A 362 -42.89 5.64 20.65
N ALA A 363 -42.71 4.38 20.30
CA ALA A 363 -41.70 3.51 20.87
C ALA A 363 -40.26 3.99 20.54
N TYR A 364 -40.04 4.53 19.34
CA TYR A 364 -38.79 5.15 18.94
C TYR A 364 -38.53 6.50 19.64
N GLU A 365 -39.54 7.36 19.74
CA GLU A 365 -39.47 8.64 20.48
C GLU A 365 -39.12 8.42 21.97
N ASN A 366 -39.56 7.31 22.56
CA ASN A 366 -39.30 6.95 23.95
C ASN A 366 -38.20 5.87 24.12
N TRP A 367 -37.37 5.61 23.09
CA TRP A 367 -36.52 4.41 23.03
C TRP A 367 -35.69 4.12 24.30
N CYS A 368 -35.16 5.16 24.94
CA CYS A 368 -34.32 5.04 26.14
C CYS A 368 -35.07 4.60 27.42
N SER A 369 -36.40 4.49 27.38
CA SER A 369 -37.24 4.01 28.49
C SER A 369 -37.97 2.70 28.18
N LEU A 370 -37.62 2.00 27.09
CA LEU A 370 -38.18 0.68 26.78
C LEU A 370 -37.52 -0.40 27.63
N GLU A 371 -38.29 -1.42 27.96
CA GLU A 371 -37.83 -2.62 28.67
C GLU A 371 -37.05 -3.51 27.69
N GLU A 372 -35.73 -3.64 27.90
CA GLU A 372 -34.89 -4.54 27.12
C GLU A 372 -34.99 -5.97 27.68
N ILE A 373 -35.23 -6.95 26.79
CA ILE A 373 -35.36 -8.37 27.12
C ILE A 373 -34.49 -9.17 26.14
N GLU A 374 -33.71 -10.12 26.66
CA GLU A 374 -33.01 -11.08 25.80
C GLU A 374 -33.97 -12.19 25.37
N GLY A 375 -34.09 -12.40 24.06
CA GLY A 375 -34.88 -13.49 23.49
C GLY A 375 -34.22 -14.83 23.74
N ILE A 376 -34.99 -15.77 24.31
CA ILE A 376 -34.59 -17.17 24.46
C ILE A 376 -34.21 -17.73 23.08
N SER A 377 -33.05 -18.38 23.01
CA SER A 377 -32.56 -19.00 21.77
C SER A 377 -32.89 -20.49 21.78
N ASP A 378 -33.72 -20.95 20.84
CA ASP A 378 -34.24 -22.33 20.77
C ASP A 378 -33.19 -23.39 20.34
N GLU A 379 -31.93 -23.25 20.76
CA GLU A 379 -30.84 -24.23 20.51
C GLU A 379 -30.38 -24.99 21.77
N ILE A 380 -30.89 -24.67 22.96
CA ILE A 380 -30.64 -25.43 24.20
C ILE A 380 -31.97 -25.68 24.93
N GLY A 381 -32.63 -26.80 24.64
CA GLY A 381 -33.96 -27.09 25.24
C GLY A 381 -34.60 -28.45 24.98
N LEU A 382 -34.07 -29.30 24.08
CA LEU A 382 -34.55 -30.68 23.93
C LEU A 382 -34.06 -31.56 25.10
N LEU A 383 -34.69 -31.45 26.29
CA LEU A 383 -34.86 -32.51 27.29
C LEU A 383 -35.60 -32.00 28.56
N THR A 384 -36.93 -31.86 28.50
CA THR A 384 -37.90 -32.39 29.49
C THR A 384 -39.33 -32.09 29.03
N GLN A 385 -40.25 -33.02 29.24
CA GLN A 385 -41.69 -32.75 29.15
C GLN A 385 -42.18 -32.25 30.51
N GLU A 386 -42.88 -31.12 30.56
CA GLU A 386 -44.25 -31.03 31.12
C GLU A 386 -44.88 -29.64 30.90
N ASN A 387 -46.20 -29.57 31.05
CA ASN A 387 -47.07 -28.53 30.48
C ASN A 387 -46.83 -27.09 30.99
N VAL A 388 -46.33 -26.21 30.11
CA VAL A 388 -46.74 -24.79 30.06
C VAL A 388 -46.89 -24.38 28.59
N THR A 389 -48.00 -23.72 28.24
CA THR A 389 -48.22 -23.17 26.89
C THR A 389 -47.34 -21.94 26.63
N GLN A 390 -46.15 -22.17 26.06
CA GLN A 390 -45.28 -21.11 25.56
C GLN A 390 -45.49 -20.92 24.05
N ALA A 391 -45.61 -19.66 23.61
CA ALA A 391 -45.77 -19.33 22.19
C ALA A 391 -44.41 -19.34 21.48
N ILE A 392 -44.20 -20.32 20.60
CA ILE A 392 -43.00 -20.45 19.77
C ILE A 392 -42.85 -19.20 18.89
N ILE A 393 -41.68 -18.57 18.88
CA ILE A 393 -41.36 -17.41 18.04
C ILE A 393 -40.39 -17.86 16.93
N PRO A 394 -40.84 -18.08 15.68
CA PRO A 394 -39.95 -18.48 14.61
C PRO A 394 -39.04 -17.31 14.17
N VAL A 395 -37.82 -17.61 13.75
CA VAL A 395 -36.95 -16.65 13.06
C VAL A 395 -37.49 -16.38 11.65
N ILE A 396 -38.35 -15.36 11.51
CA ILE A 396 -39.04 -15.04 10.26
C ILE A 396 -38.19 -14.10 9.38
N ASN A 397 -37.95 -14.53 8.14
CA ASN A 397 -37.29 -13.73 7.10
C ASN A 397 -38.28 -12.69 6.51
N ASN A 398 -38.24 -11.47 7.07
CA ASN A 398 -39.31 -10.46 7.03
C ASN A 398 -39.52 -9.73 5.66
N ARG A 399 -39.97 -10.46 4.64
CA ARG A 399 -40.31 -9.90 3.30
C ARG A 399 -41.33 -8.74 3.29
N TRP A 400 -42.16 -8.62 4.32
CA TRP A 400 -43.18 -7.57 4.45
C TRP A 400 -42.60 -6.15 4.39
N TRP A 401 -41.47 -5.90 5.07
CA TRP A 401 -40.89 -4.55 5.17
C TRP A 401 -40.12 -4.13 3.91
N ASP A 402 -39.62 -5.07 3.10
CA ASP A 402 -38.96 -4.77 1.82
C ASP A 402 -39.94 -4.29 0.73
N HIS A 403 -41.22 -4.66 0.82
CA HIS A 403 -42.26 -4.21 -0.11
C HIS A 403 -42.79 -2.78 0.17
N LEU A 404 -42.57 -2.25 1.37
CA LEU A 404 -43.03 -0.90 1.74
C LEU A 404 -42.09 0.18 1.18
N ASN A 405 -40.78 -0.01 1.28
CA ASN A 405 -39.77 0.97 0.81
C ASN A 405 -39.44 0.87 -0.70
N THR A 406 -40.22 0.12 -1.49
CA THR A 406 -40.06 -0.01 -2.95
C THR A 406 -41.22 0.58 -3.77
N LYS A 407 -42.22 1.20 -3.13
CA LYS A 407 -43.33 1.91 -3.80
C LYS A 407 -43.46 3.37 -3.34
N GLY A 408 -42.50 4.18 -3.76
CA GLY A 408 -42.53 5.63 -3.70
C GLY A 408 -41.67 6.21 -4.83
N ILE A 409 -42.34 6.69 -5.89
CA ILE A 409 -41.78 7.48 -7.00
C ILE A 409 -42.39 8.87 -6.88
#